data_AF-A0AAN9D5Z8-F1
#
_entry.id   AF-A0AAN9D5Z8-F1
#
_cell.length_a   1.000
_cell.length_b   1.000
_cell.length_c   1.000
_cell.angle_alpha   90.00
_cell.angle_beta   90.00
_cell.angle_gamma   90.00
#
_symmetry.space_group_name_H-M   'P 1'
#
loop_
_entity.id
_entity.type
_entity.pdbx_description
1 polymer ?
#
loop_
_entity_poly.entity_id
_entity_poly.type
_entity_poly.pdbx_seq_one_letter_code
_entity_poly.pdbx_strand_id
1 'polypeptide(L)'
;MLIICQEPTIKQISSLAQWVPCAAHTLNLVGVNSVNCCEETEQFFSFVQTLFNFSSKTTSRWQMIRAGLQPNDNKRIETLKSLSDTRWSAHAVATIALCQNYAGIQQSLLNIADDHEHQNLSTREEARALHKKMNKLKIPIMCNMWNAILQRFHGVSTALQAVELDLCNAVYLVRSLREYVASLRDQFDSFETAARNMSHNVSHEYKADTQRKKKRKRQADESSEPECELSGRKHFCTSVYIYIIDRLVSELDRRYQSYKDVCENFGFLNGLHLISPQDLRSAALNLQRKYNSDLEEDFVQEVIQFREFVQDENVSSRSAVELLKCLRKRKLHTVFSNTDIALRLFLTMPVTNASGERSFSKLGLVKNRLRSRMQQDRLSHLTLMSIEHDILRDLDFKDIIRAFSSKKTRQKHF
;
A
#
# COMPACT_ATOMS: atom_id res chain seq x y z
N MET A 1 4.28 22.81 -1.32
CA MET A 1 4.78 22.55 0.05
C MET A 1 4.17 21.23 0.50
N LEU A 2 4.86 20.12 0.24
CA LEU A 2 4.43 18.75 0.57
C LEU A 2 5.25 18.31 1.78
N ILE A 3 4.69 18.46 2.97
CA ILE A 3 5.36 18.05 4.21
C ILE A 3 4.79 16.70 4.60
N ILE A 4 5.36 15.65 4.02
CA ILE A 4 5.23 14.29 4.52
C ILE A 4 6.58 13.98 5.16
N CYS A 5 6.55 13.57 6.43
CA CYS A 5 7.68 13.16 7.26
C CYS A 5 8.52 14.29 7.90
N GLN A 6 8.03 14.94 8.97
CA GLN A 6 8.81 15.21 10.21
C GLN A 6 7.84 15.40 11.39
N GLU A 7 7.56 14.31 12.12
CA GLU A 7 6.58 14.23 13.22
C GLU A 7 6.83 15.16 14.43
N PRO A 8 8.07 15.42 14.89
CA PRO A 8 8.28 16.20 16.12
C PRO A 8 8.08 17.71 15.91
N THR A 9 8.49 18.25 14.77
CA THR A 9 8.68 19.70 14.60
C THR A 9 7.38 20.44 14.31
N ILE A 10 6.42 19.79 13.64
CA ILE A 10 5.12 20.43 13.30
C ILE A 10 4.20 20.47 14.53
N LYS A 11 4.17 19.40 15.34
CA LYS A 11 3.39 19.38 16.58
C LYS A 11 3.89 20.39 17.62
N GLN A 12 5.17 20.77 17.56
CA GLN A 12 5.73 21.85 18.37
C GLN A 12 5.20 23.24 17.97
N ILE A 13 4.77 23.41 16.72
CA ILE A 13 4.26 24.69 16.18
C ILE A 13 2.72 24.73 16.26
N SER A 14 2.05 23.60 16.07
CA SER A 14 0.58 23.48 16.14
C SER A 14 0.18 22.19 16.87
N SER A 15 -0.48 22.35 18.02
CA SER A 15 -0.97 21.23 18.84
C SER A 15 -2.12 20.46 18.19
N LEU A 16 -2.85 21.10 17.27
CA LEU A 16 -3.96 20.52 16.51
C LEU A 16 -3.50 19.76 15.26
N ALA A 17 -2.21 19.81 14.91
CA ALA A 17 -1.67 19.11 13.75
C ALA A 17 -1.82 17.59 13.92
N GLN A 18 -2.76 17.01 13.16
CA GLN A 18 -2.95 15.56 13.09
C GLN A 18 -2.03 14.97 12.03
N TRP A 19 -1.29 13.93 12.43
CA TRP A 19 -0.53 13.14 11.48
C TRP A 19 -1.47 12.12 10.84
N VAL A 20 -1.75 12.32 9.56
CA VAL A 20 -2.50 11.37 8.74
C VAL A 20 -1.48 10.71 7.83
N PRO A 21 -1.21 9.40 7.98
CA PRO A 21 -0.33 8.74 7.05
C PRO A 21 -0.94 8.80 5.65
N CYS A 22 -0.08 8.78 4.65
CA CYS A 22 -0.49 8.50 3.28
C CYS A 22 -1.20 7.15 3.17
N ALA A 23 -2.36 7.07 2.53
CA ALA A 23 -3.10 5.82 2.38
C ALA A 23 -2.35 4.74 1.58
N ALA A 24 -1.66 5.12 0.49
CA ALA A 24 -0.89 4.21 -0.34
C ALA A 24 0.38 3.68 0.37
N HIS A 25 1.19 4.58 0.95
CA HIS A 25 2.31 4.25 1.81
C HIS A 25 1.87 3.46 3.04
N THR A 26 0.65 3.70 3.55
CA THR A 26 0.10 2.96 4.66
C THR A 26 0.01 1.48 4.34
N LEU A 27 -0.59 1.11 3.22
CA LEU A 27 -0.70 -0.29 2.82
C LEU A 27 0.68 -0.91 2.54
N ASN A 28 1.61 -0.13 2.01
CA ASN A 28 2.98 -0.57 1.83
C ASN A 28 3.63 -0.95 3.17
N LEU A 29 3.46 -0.11 4.20
CA LEU A 29 4.03 -0.33 5.52
C LEU A 29 3.31 -1.44 6.29
N VAL A 30 2.00 -1.63 6.07
CA VAL A 30 1.27 -2.82 6.56
C VAL A 30 1.91 -4.08 5.97
N GLY A 31 2.14 -4.13 4.66
CA GLY A 31 2.80 -5.26 4.00
C GLY A 31 4.18 -5.58 4.59
N VAL A 32 5.04 -4.56 4.73
CA VAL A 32 6.38 -4.73 5.32
C VAL A 32 6.32 -5.25 6.76
N ASN A 33 5.46 -4.67 7.61
CA ASN A 33 5.33 -5.07 9.00
C ASN A 33 4.72 -6.46 9.18
N SER A 34 3.92 -6.91 8.22
CA SER A 34 3.28 -8.24 8.23
C SER A 34 4.16 -9.33 7.64
N VAL A 35 5.21 -9.03 6.86
CA VAL A 35 6.19 -10.04 6.42
C VAL A 35 7.11 -10.45 7.56
N ASN A 36 7.57 -9.47 8.32
CA ASN A 36 8.53 -9.68 9.40
C ASN A 36 7.84 -10.14 10.69
N CYS A 37 6.60 -10.66 10.59
CA CYS A 37 5.85 -11.09 11.76
C CYS A 37 6.31 -12.48 12.22
N CYS A 38 6.64 -13.37 11.29
CA CYS A 38 7.08 -14.72 11.61
C CYS A 38 8.08 -15.26 10.58
N GLU A 39 8.92 -16.19 11.03
CA GLU A 39 10.00 -16.78 10.23
C GLU A 39 9.45 -17.47 8.97
N GLU A 40 8.28 -18.11 9.03
CA GLU A 40 7.68 -18.79 7.89
C GLU A 40 7.35 -17.84 6.74
N THR A 41 6.95 -16.61 7.06
CA THR A 41 6.64 -15.59 6.05
C THR A 41 7.91 -15.07 5.40
N GLU A 42 8.94 -14.78 6.19
CA GLU A 42 10.26 -14.39 5.67
C GLU A 42 10.85 -15.50 4.77
N GLN A 43 10.77 -16.76 5.21
CA GLN A 43 11.21 -17.90 4.42
C GLN A 43 10.43 -18.06 3.11
N PHE A 44 9.13 -17.77 3.10
CA PHE A 44 8.31 -17.82 1.89
C PHE A 44 8.73 -16.74 0.89
N PHE A 45 8.82 -15.48 1.30
CA PHE A 45 9.24 -14.40 0.38
C PHE A 45 10.71 -14.55 -0.05
N SER A 46 11.59 -15.00 0.83
CA SER A 46 12.96 -15.38 0.47
C SER A 46 12.98 -16.49 -0.59
N PHE A 47 12.09 -17.48 -0.48
CA PHE A 47 11.92 -18.50 -1.50
C PHE A 47 11.46 -17.92 -2.85
N VAL A 48 10.45 -17.05 -2.86
CA VAL A 48 9.96 -16.39 -4.09
C VAL A 48 11.08 -15.61 -4.78
N GLN A 49 11.86 -14.83 -4.02
CA GLN A 49 13.01 -14.09 -4.57
C GLN A 49 14.11 -15.01 -5.09
N THR A 50 14.42 -16.08 -4.35
CA THR A 50 15.43 -17.07 -4.76
C THR A 50 15.02 -17.75 -6.07
N LEU A 51 13.74 -18.12 -6.19
CA LEU A 51 13.19 -18.70 -7.41
C LEU A 51 13.33 -17.74 -8.60
N PHE A 52 12.99 -16.46 -8.42
CA PHE A 52 13.18 -15.46 -9.47
C PHE A 52 14.66 -15.27 -9.85
N ASN A 53 15.56 -15.15 -8.87
CA ASN A 53 16.99 -14.98 -9.11
C ASN A 53 17.57 -16.19 -9.86
N PHE A 54 17.17 -17.41 -9.48
CA PHE A 54 17.55 -18.62 -10.18
C PHE A 54 17.08 -18.61 -11.63
N SER A 55 15.81 -18.26 -11.85
CA SER A 55 15.17 -18.25 -13.17
C SER A 55 15.78 -17.22 -14.12
N SER A 56 16.05 -16.02 -13.61
CA SER A 56 16.50 -14.86 -14.40
C SER A 56 18.00 -14.80 -14.63
N LYS A 57 18.80 -15.64 -13.96
CA LYS A 57 20.27 -15.58 -14.03
C LYS A 57 20.84 -15.98 -15.40
N THR A 58 20.09 -16.68 -16.26
CA THR A 58 20.47 -16.95 -17.66
C THR A 58 19.26 -17.04 -18.58
N THR A 59 19.40 -16.64 -19.85
CA THR A 59 18.34 -16.70 -20.86
C THR A 59 17.80 -18.12 -21.09
N SER A 60 18.68 -19.13 -21.12
CA SER A 60 18.28 -20.53 -21.30
C SER A 60 17.35 -21.01 -20.17
N ARG A 61 17.72 -20.79 -18.89
CA ARG A 61 16.84 -21.10 -17.75
C ARG A 61 15.52 -20.36 -17.79
N TRP A 62 15.56 -19.07 -18.15
CA TRP A 62 14.34 -18.29 -18.29
C TRP A 62 13.40 -18.88 -19.35
N GLN A 63 13.94 -19.33 -20.49
CA GLN A 63 13.16 -19.97 -21.54
C GLN A 63 12.57 -21.31 -21.09
N MET A 64 13.35 -22.16 -20.41
CA MET A 64 12.86 -23.44 -19.89
C MET A 64 11.71 -23.25 -18.90
N ILE A 65 11.84 -22.29 -17.96
CA ILE A 65 10.78 -21.99 -17.00
C ILE A 65 9.57 -21.37 -17.70
N ARG A 66 9.79 -20.46 -18.65
CA ARG A 66 8.72 -19.82 -19.41
C ARG A 66 7.93 -20.82 -20.25
N ALA A 67 8.57 -21.88 -20.76
CA ALA A 67 7.91 -22.95 -21.50
C ALA A 67 6.92 -23.76 -20.63
N GLY A 68 7.15 -23.81 -19.31
CA GLY A 68 6.21 -24.41 -18.36
C GLY A 68 5.05 -23.50 -17.94
N LEU A 69 5.04 -22.23 -18.32
CA LEU A 69 3.98 -21.28 -17.93
C LEU A 69 2.82 -21.35 -18.92
N GLN A 70 1.60 -21.33 -18.40
CA GLN A 70 0.36 -21.32 -19.17
C GLN A 70 -0.23 -19.92 -19.24
N PRO A 71 -0.89 -19.56 -20.36
CA PRO A 71 -1.67 -18.34 -20.43
C PRO A 71 -2.89 -18.41 -19.50
N ASN A 72 -3.19 -17.29 -18.85
CA ASN A 72 -4.43 -17.11 -18.09
C ASN A 72 -5.64 -16.93 -19.01
N ASP A 73 -6.83 -16.78 -18.43
CA ASP A 73 -8.11 -16.61 -19.16
C ASP A 73 -8.07 -15.44 -20.16
N ASN A 74 -7.25 -14.41 -19.89
CA ASN A 74 -7.05 -13.25 -20.75
C ASN A 74 -5.95 -13.47 -21.81
N LYS A 75 -5.52 -14.71 -22.03
CA LYS A 75 -4.45 -15.10 -22.95
C LYS A 75 -3.09 -14.47 -22.63
N ARG A 76 -2.87 -14.02 -21.38
CA ARG A 76 -1.60 -13.44 -20.91
C ARG A 76 -0.84 -14.45 -20.07
N ILE A 77 0.48 -14.53 -20.27
CA ILE A 77 1.35 -15.39 -19.48
C ILE A 77 1.91 -14.56 -18.32
N GLU A 78 1.50 -14.88 -17.09
CA GLU A 78 2.08 -14.27 -15.90
C GLU A 78 3.47 -14.85 -15.64
N THR A 79 4.47 -14.00 -15.69
CA THR A 79 5.89 -14.40 -15.56
C THR A 79 6.40 -14.08 -14.16
N LEU A 80 7.33 -14.91 -13.66
CA LEU A 80 7.99 -14.66 -12.38
C LEU A 80 8.61 -13.27 -12.33
N LYS A 81 8.41 -12.56 -11.21
CA LYS A 81 8.95 -11.21 -10.98
C LYS A 81 9.80 -11.19 -9.72
N SER A 82 10.79 -10.31 -9.71
CA SER A 82 11.50 -9.95 -8.49
C SER A 82 10.54 -9.33 -7.49
N LEU A 83 10.74 -9.62 -6.21
CA LEU A 83 10.15 -8.83 -5.14
C LEU A 83 10.79 -7.44 -5.14
N SER A 84 10.00 -6.45 -4.71
CA SER A 84 10.46 -5.08 -4.52
C SER A 84 10.60 -4.80 -3.03
N ASP A 85 11.77 -4.35 -2.59
CA ASP A 85 11.98 -3.99 -1.18
C ASP A 85 11.17 -2.76 -0.76
N THR A 86 10.79 -1.92 -1.73
CA THR A 86 10.17 -0.61 -1.46
C THR A 86 8.69 -0.55 -1.79
N ARG A 87 8.16 -1.47 -2.62
CA ARG A 87 6.76 -1.47 -3.10
C ARG A 87 6.13 -2.83 -2.97
N TRP A 88 5.49 -3.06 -1.83
CA TRP A 88 4.86 -4.31 -1.46
C TRP A 88 3.67 -4.69 -2.34
N SER A 89 2.93 -3.69 -2.87
CA SER A 89 1.89 -3.95 -3.88
C SER A 89 2.42 -4.60 -5.16
N ALA A 90 3.73 -4.53 -5.44
CA ALA A 90 4.36 -5.23 -6.56
C ALA A 90 4.57 -6.73 -6.30
N HIS A 91 4.54 -7.18 -5.03
CA HIS A 91 4.65 -8.60 -4.68
C HIS A 91 3.43 -9.38 -5.15
N ALA A 92 2.28 -8.72 -5.33
CA ALA A 92 1.08 -9.31 -5.93
C ALA A 92 1.34 -9.91 -7.30
N VAL A 93 2.21 -9.28 -8.12
CA VAL A 93 2.57 -9.80 -9.45
C VAL A 93 3.48 -11.04 -9.34
N ALA A 94 4.33 -11.10 -8.31
CA ALA A 94 5.19 -12.26 -8.08
C ALA A 94 4.38 -13.47 -7.58
N THR A 95 3.44 -13.27 -6.66
CA THR A 95 2.63 -14.35 -6.08
C THR A 95 1.58 -14.88 -7.05
N ILE A 96 0.95 -14.02 -7.88
CA ILE A 96 0.00 -14.50 -8.90
C ILE A 96 0.69 -15.38 -9.95
N ALA A 97 1.87 -14.98 -10.43
CA ALA A 97 2.63 -15.75 -11.41
C ALA A 97 3.03 -17.12 -10.86
N LEU A 98 3.46 -17.18 -9.59
CA LEU A 98 3.81 -18.43 -8.92
C LEU A 98 2.59 -19.32 -8.71
N CYS A 99 1.48 -18.78 -8.22
CA CYS A 99 0.30 -19.58 -7.88
C CYS A 99 -0.40 -20.12 -9.14
N GLN A 100 -0.53 -19.32 -10.21
CA GLN A 100 -1.16 -19.76 -11.46
C GLN A 100 -0.35 -20.86 -12.17
N ASN A 101 0.97 -20.80 -12.08
CA ASN A 101 1.87 -21.70 -12.82
C ASN A 101 2.63 -22.66 -11.90
N TYR A 102 2.12 -22.95 -10.71
CA TYR A 102 2.87 -23.68 -9.68
C TYR A 102 3.39 -25.02 -10.16
N ALA A 103 2.52 -25.86 -10.75
CA ALA A 103 2.89 -27.16 -11.30
C ALA A 103 3.86 -27.04 -12.49
N GLY A 104 3.65 -26.05 -13.37
CA GLY A 104 4.51 -25.83 -14.54
C GLY A 104 5.92 -25.38 -14.16
N ILE A 105 6.04 -24.49 -13.17
CA ILE A 105 7.32 -24.06 -12.59
C ILE A 105 8.01 -25.25 -11.92
N GLN A 106 7.26 -26.04 -11.14
CA GLN A 106 7.79 -27.22 -10.47
C GLN A 106 8.34 -28.24 -11.47
N GLN A 107 7.60 -28.54 -12.54
CA GLN A 107 8.06 -29.43 -13.61
C GLN A 107 9.30 -28.86 -14.33
N SER A 108 9.31 -27.56 -14.59
CA SER A 108 10.47 -26.91 -15.23
C SER A 108 11.73 -27.01 -14.37
N LEU A 109 11.61 -26.86 -13.04
CA LEU A 109 12.73 -27.04 -12.13
C LEU A 109 13.23 -28.48 -12.10
N LEU A 110 12.32 -29.46 -12.20
CA LEU A 110 12.70 -30.87 -12.29
C LEU A 110 13.46 -31.15 -13.60
N ASN A 111 12.96 -30.66 -14.73
CA ASN A 111 13.63 -30.78 -16.02
C ASN A 111 15.05 -30.18 -15.98
N ILE A 112 15.23 -29.01 -15.35
CA ILE A 112 16.55 -28.38 -15.18
C ILE A 112 17.46 -29.21 -14.26
N ALA A 113 16.92 -29.81 -13.19
CA ALA A 113 17.68 -30.66 -12.28
C ALA A 113 18.22 -31.94 -12.95
N ASP A 114 17.47 -32.45 -13.91
CA ASP A 114 17.75 -33.71 -14.60
C ASP A 114 18.41 -33.52 -15.97
N ASP A 115 18.67 -32.28 -16.41
CA ASP A 115 19.45 -31.96 -17.61
C ASP A 115 20.95 -32.11 -17.34
N HIS A 116 21.48 -33.30 -17.62
CA HIS A 116 22.90 -33.63 -17.46
C HIS A 116 23.80 -33.05 -18.56
N GLU A 117 23.23 -32.65 -19.69
CA GLU A 117 23.98 -32.30 -20.90
C GLU A 117 24.26 -30.80 -20.98
N HIS A 118 23.28 -29.96 -20.61
CA HIS A 118 23.36 -28.51 -20.81
C HIS A 118 23.47 -27.71 -19.50
N GLN A 119 23.29 -28.36 -18.34
CA GLN A 119 23.37 -27.69 -17.03
C GLN A 119 24.54 -28.22 -16.19
N ASN A 120 25.25 -27.30 -15.53
CA ASN A 120 26.30 -27.67 -14.58
C ASN A 120 25.71 -28.25 -13.28
N LEU A 121 26.51 -29.03 -12.54
CA LEU A 121 26.08 -29.70 -11.31
C LEU A 121 25.45 -28.72 -10.29
N SER A 122 26.09 -27.56 -10.07
CA SER A 122 25.60 -26.56 -9.11
C SER A 122 24.19 -26.06 -9.47
N THR A 123 23.92 -25.79 -10.74
CA THR A 123 22.60 -25.32 -11.22
C THR A 123 21.55 -26.40 -11.03
N ARG A 124 21.92 -27.65 -11.28
CA ARG A 124 21.03 -28.82 -11.13
C ARG A 124 20.67 -29.08 -9.68
N GLU A 125 21.64 -28.97 -8.78
CA GLU A 125 21.43 -29.07 -7.33
C GLU A 125 20.55 -27.93 -6.79
N GLU A 126 20.78 -26.70 -7.26
CA GLU A 126 19.97 -25.54 -6.89
C GLU A 126 18.52 -25.72 -7.38
N ALA A 127 18.31 -26.17 -8.61
CA ALA A 127 16.99 -26.50 -9.16
C ALA A 127 16.29 -27.60 -8.34
N ARG A 128 17.00 -28.68 -8.02
CA ARG A 128 16.48 -29.80 -7.21
C ARG A 128 16.12 -29.33 -5.80
N ALA A 129 16.90 -28.44 -5.21
CA ALA A 129 16.62 -27.85 -3.90
C ALA A 129 15.36 -26.97 -3.92
N LEU A 130 15.19 -26.13 -4.96
CA LEU A 130 13.98 -25.33 -5.17
C LEU A 130 12.75 -26.21 -5.39
N HIS A 131 12.85 -27.22 -6.25
CA HIS A 131 11.80 -28.22 -6.47
C HIS A 131 11.37 -28.87 -5.15
N LYS A 132 12.34 -29.40 -4.38
CA LYS A 132 12.07 -30.02 -3.07
C LYS A 132 11.44 -29.05 -2.06
N LYS A 133 11.73 -27.75 -2.13
CA LYS A 133 11.04 -26.73 -1.32
C LYS A 133 9.58 -26.60 -1.75
N MET A 134 9.27 -26.54 -3.04
CA MET A 134 7.90 -26.46 -3.57
C MET A 134 7.02 -27.66 -3.18
N ASN A 135 7.61 -28.85 -3.02
CA ASN A 135 6.87 -30.04 -2.58
C ASN A 135 6.40 -29.96 -1.12
N LYS A 136 7.01 -29.10 -0.29
CA LYS A 136 6.62 -28.98 1.13
C LYS A 136 5.31 -28.21 1.23
N LEU A 137 4.29 -28.82 1.84
CA LEU A 137 2.92 -28.29 1.96
C LEU A 137 2.82 -26.82 2.42
N LYS A 138 3.76 -26.36 3.25
CA LYS A 138 3.79 -24.96 3.69
C LYS A 138 3.94 -23.94 2.55
N ILE A 139 4.70 -24.24 1.50
CA ILE A 139 4.95 -23.31 0.40
C ILE A 139 3.69 -23.03 -0.43
N PRO A 140 2.93 -24.04 -0.92
CA PRO A 140 1.71 -23.79 -1.66
C PRO A 140 0.61 -23.15 -0.78
N ILE A 141 0.50 -23.50 0.51
CA ILE A 141 -0.43 -22.82 1.43
C ILE A 141 -0.08 -21.32 1.52
N MET A 142 1.19 -21.00 1.76
CA MET A 142 1.65 -19.61 1.83
C MET A 142 1.47 -18.89 0.49
N CYS A 143 1.69 -19.55 -0.66
CA CYS A 143 1.42 -18.97 -1.98
C CYS A 143 -0.05 -18.57 -2.09
N ASN A 144 -0.98 -19.50 -1.87
CA ASN A 144 -2.40 -19.24 -2.07
C ASN A 144 -2.93 -18.14 -1.14
N MET A 145 -2.56 -18.22 0.14
CA MET A 145 -2.94 -17.22 1.14
C MET A 145 -2.39 -15.84 0.79
N TRP A 146 -1.07 -15.72 0.55
CA TRP A 146 -0.47 -14.43 0.24
C TRP A 146 -0.94 -13.89 -1.10
N ASN A 147 -1.17 -14.73 -2.11
CA ASN A 147 -1.76 -14.28 -3.37
C ASN A 147 -3.15 -13.67 -3.15
N ALA A 148 -4.05 -14.37 -2.44
CA ALA A 148 -5.40 -13.86 -2.15
C ALA A 148 -5.37 -12.49 -1.45
N ILE A 149 -4.51 -12.35 -0.42
CA ILE A 149 -4.33 -11.09 0.33
C ILE A 149 -3.73 -10.01 -0.59
N LEU A 150 -2.61 -10.31 -1.25
CA LEU A 150 -1.85 -9.34 -2.04
C LEU A 150 -2.63 -8.79 -3.23
N GLN A 151 -3.47 -9.61 -3.90
CA GLN A 151 -4.31 -9.10 -4.98
C GLN A 151 -5.27 -8.02 -4.48
N ARG A 152 -5.89 -8.21 -3.31
CA ARG A 152 -6.80 -7.23 -2.71
C ARG A 152 -6.04 -5.99 -2.23
N PHE A 153 -4.88 -6.17 -1.61
CA PHE A 153 -3.99 -5.06 -1.23
C PHE A 153 -3.57 -4.23 -2.46
N HIS A 154 -3.21 -4.88 -3.56
CA HIS A 154 -2.83 -4.20 -4.81
C HIS A 154 -4.00 -3.40 -5.40
N GLY A 155 -5.20 -3.99 -5.45
CA GLY A 155 -6.40 -3.30 -5.92
C GLY A 155 -6.73 -2.06 -5.10
N VAL A 156 -6.71 -2.17 -3.76
CA VAL A 156 -6.95 -1.03 -2.87
C VAL A 156 -5.82 -0.01 -2.98
N SER A 157 -4.56 -0.43 -3.01
CA SER A 157 -3.41 0.49 -3.16
C SER A 157 -3.48 1.28 -4.45
N THR A 158 -3.93 0.68 -5.56
CA THR A 158 -4.09 1.36 -6.84
C THR A 158 -5.23 2.38 -6.77
N ALA A 159 -6.36 2.01 -6.15
CA ALA A 159 -7.49 2.92 -5.95
C ALA A 159 -7.10 4.12 -5.07
N LEU A 160 -6.38 3.90 -3.97
CA LEU A 160 -5.90 4.95 -3.06
C LEU A 160 -4.87 5.89 -3.70
N GLN A 161 -4.23 5.47 -4.80
CA GLN A 161 -3.32 6.29 -5.59
C GLN A 161 -4.04 7.12 -6.67
N ALA A 162 -5.34 6.93 -6.87
CA ALA A 162 -6.11 7.72 -7.82
C ALA A 162 -6.25 9.17 -7.34
N VAL A 163 -6.15 10.12 -8.29
CA VAL A 163 -6.15 11.57 -8.01
C VAL A 163 -7.51 12.07 -7.55
N GLU A 164 -8.57 11.39 -7.97
CA GLU A 164 -9.97 11.79 -7.78
C GLU A 164 -10.64 11.10 -6.59
N LEU A 165 -9.91 10.26 -5.85
CA LEU A 165 -10.50 9.51 -4.74
C LEU A 165 -10.81 10.44 -3.56
N ASP A 166 -12.07 10.44 -3.12
CA ASP A 166 -12.48 11.15 -1.91
C ASP A 166 -12.10 10.37 -0.63
N LEU A 167 -11.95 11.11 0.48
CA LEU A 167 -11.58 10.53 1.77
C LEU A 167 -12.55 9.44 2.25
N CYS A 168 -13.86 9.63 2.09
CA CYS A 168 -14.84 8.70 2.62
C CYS A 168 -14.70 7.34 1.91
N ASN A 169 -14.56 7.35 0.58
CA ASN A 169 -14.27 6.15 -0.18
C ASN A 169 -12.91 5.54 0.17
N ALA A 170 -11.86 6.35 0.43
CA ALA A 170 -10.58 5.82 0.92
C ALA A 170 -10.73 5.07 2.26
N VAL A 171 -11.49 5.63 3.21
CA VAL A 171 -11.79 5.02 4.51
C VAL A 171 -12.58 3.73 4.33
N TYR A 172 -13.61 3.74 3.49
CA TYR A 172 -14.42 2.56 3.20
C TYR A 172 -13.63 1.47 2.51
N LEU A 173 -12.72 1.80 1.59
CA LEU A 173 -11.84 0.85 0.93
C LEU A 173 -10.91 0.16 1.94
N VAL A 174 -10.24 0.92 2.81
CA VAL A 174 -9.37 0.35 3.86
C VAL A 174 -10.18 -0.51 4.84
N ARG A 175 -11.36 -0.06 5.26
CA ARG A 175 -12.28 -0.84 6.11
C ARG A 175 -12.70 -2.14 5.43
N SER A 176 -13.10 -2.08 4.16
CA SER A 176 -13.51 -3.26 3.41
C SER A 176 -12.38 -4.27 3.24
N LEU A 177 -11.14 -3.79 3.03
CA LEU A 177 -9.95 -4.64 2.97
C LEU A 177 -9.69 -5.31 4.34
N ARG A 178 -9.84 -4.56 5.43
CA ARG A 178 -9.71 -5.07 6.80
C ARG A 178 -10.72 -6.18 7.08
N GLU A 179 -12.00 -5.95 6.77
CA GLU A 179 -13.05 -6.97 6.96
C GLU A 179 -12.81 -8.20 6.08
N TYR A 180 -12.36 -8.00 4.83
CA TYR A 180 -11.97 -9.10 3.96
C TYR A 180 -10.85 -9.94 4.59
N VAL A 181 -9.76 -9.32 5.06
CA VAL A 181 -8.64 -10.04 5.68
C VAL A 181 -9.10 -10.76 6.96
N ALA A 182 -9.92 -10.12 7.79
CA ALA A 182 -10.47 -10.75 8.99
C ALA A 182 -11.30 -11.99 8.65
N SER A 183 -12.08 -11.96 7.57
CA SER A 183 -12.88 -13.11 7.11
C SER A 183 -12.03 -14.30 6.66
N LEU A 184 -10.75 -14.09 6.31
CA LEU A 184 -9.85 -15.18 5.94
C LEU A 184 -9.47 -16.03 7.16
N ARG A 185 -9.56 -15.51 8.38
CA ARG A 185 -9.14 -16.20 9.60
C ARG A 185 -9.71 -17.60 9.75
N ASP A 186 -10.95 -17.81 9.29
CA ASP A 186 -11.66 -19.09 9.38
C ASP A 186 -11.60 -19.93 8.09
N GLN A 187 -10.82 -19.50 7.09
CA GLN A 187 -10.73 -20.14 5.76
C GLN A 187 -9.51 -21.03 5.57
N PHE A 188 -8.81 -21.41 6.65
CA PHE A 188 -7.60 -22.23 6.57
C PHE A 188 -7.80 -23.52 5.78
N ASP A 189 -8.93 -24.22 5.99
CA ASP A 189 -9.25 -25.48 5.32
C ASP A 189 -9.35 -25.33 3.80
N SER A 190 -9.89 -24.19 3.34
CA SER A 190 -9.98 -23.86 1.92
C SER A 190 -8.59 -23.66 1.31
N PHE A 191 -7.72 -22.89 1.98
CA PHE A 191 -6.35 -22.67 1.52
C PHE A 191 -5.51 -23.95 1.53
N GLU A 192 -5.67 -24.78 2.55
CA GLU A 192 -4.99 -26.08 2.65
C GLU A 192 -5.42 -27.03 1.52
N THR A 193 -6.72 -27.11 1.24
CA THR A 193 -7.27 -27.94 0.17
C THR A 193 -6.83 -27.44 -1.21
N ALA A 194 -6.92 -26.12 -1.44
CA ALA A 194 -6.42 -25.51 -2.67
C ALA A 194 -4.93 -25.78 -2.87
N ALA A 195 -4.13 -25.69 -1.80
CA ALA A 195 -2.68 -25.92 -1.84
C ALA A 195 -2.32 -27.36 -2.23
N ARG A 196 -3.04 -28.36 -1.69
CA ARG A 196 -2.87 -29.78 -2.07
C ARG A 196 -3.17 -30.02 -3.55
N ASN A 197 -4.12 -29.28 -4.11
CA ASN A 197 -4.54 -29.44 -5.50
C ASN A 197 -3.68 -28.65 -6.50
N MET A 198 -2.72 -27.84 -6.05
CA MET A 198 -1.88 -27.03 -6.96
C MET A 198 -0.94 -27.88 -7.82
N SER A 199 -0.54 -29.05 -7.33
CA SER A 199 0.32 -30.00 -8.05
C SER A 199 0.33 -31.37 -7.39
N HIS A 200 0.41 -32.43 -8.20
CA HIS A 200 0.52 -33.82 -7.75
C HIS A 200 1.76 -34.10 -6.88
N ASN A 201 2.80 -33.28 -7.00
CA ASN A 201 4.07 -33.43 -6.27
C ASN A 201 4.06 -32.76 -4.88
N VAL A 202 2.96 -32.12 -4.49
CA VAL A 202 2.81 -31.49 -3.17
C VAL A 202 2.59 -32.56 -2.11
N SER A 203 3.37 -32.52 -1.03
CA SER A 203 3.21 -33.37 0.14
C SER A 203 1.87 -33.10 0.83
N HIS A 204 1.17 -34.16 1.24
CA HIS A 204 -0.05 -34.04 2.04
C HIS A 204 0.21 -33.93 3.55
N GLU A 205 1.44 -34.23 3.97
CA GLU A 205 1.86 -34.26 5.38
C GLU A 205 2.60 -32.99 5.79
N TYR A 206 2.45 -32.61 7.06
CA TYR A 206 3.23 -31.54 7.68
C TYR A 206 4.58 -32.07 8.15
N LYS A 207 5.64 -31.28 7.93
CA LYS A 207 7.01 -31.65 8.33
C LYS A 207 7.10 -32.04 9.82
N ALA A 208 6.39 -31.32 10.69
CA ALA A 208 6.38 -31.58 12.13
C ALA A 208 5.79 -32.96 12.50
N ASP A 209 4.90 -33.50 11.67
CA ASP A 209 4.30 -34.83 11.87
C ASP A 209 5.25 -35.95 11.42
N THR A 210 6.18 -35.65 10.50
CA THR A 210 7.15 -36.61 9.94
C THR A 210 8.52 -36.61 10.64
N GLN A 211 8.80 -35.65 11.50
CA GLN A 211 10.11 -35.53 12.17
C GLN A 211 10.19 -36.36 13.45
N ARG A 212 11.30 -37.11 13.59
CA ARG A 212 11.62 -37.84 14.82
C ARG A 212 11.74 -36.85 15.99
N LYS A 213 10.83 -36.95 16.96
CA LYS A 213 10.83 -36.11 18.16
C LYS A 213 11.95 -36.55 19.12
N LYS A 214 12.76 -35.61 19.59
CA LYS A 214 13.76 -35.86 20.64
C LYS A 214 13.03 -36.00 21.98
N LYS A 215 13.04 -37.20 22.57
CA LYS A 215 12.53 -37.39 23.93
C LYS A 215 13.55 -36.83 24.93
N ARG A 216 13.14 -35.86 25.75
CA ARG A 216 13.93 -35.39 26.90
C ARG A 216 13.98 -36.49 27.97
N LYS A 217 15.10 -36.57 28.69
CA LYS A 217 15.23 -37.43 29.87
C LYS A 217 14.35 -36.84 30.98
N ARG A 218 13.31 -37.57 31.40
CA ARG A 218 12.40 -37.18 32.49
C ARG A 218 13.11 -37.22 33.83
N GLN A 219 12.77 -36.29 34.72
CA GLN A 219 13.20 -36.31 36.12
C GLN A 219 12.20 -37.12 36.97
N ALA A 220 12.62 -37.60 38.14
CA ALA A 220 11.82 -38.52 38.97
C ALA A 220 10.45 -37.97 39.40
N ASP A 221 10.29 -36.65 39.44
CA ASP A 221 9.11 -35.96 39.96
C ASP A 221 8.16 -35.44 38.85
N GLU A 222 8.46 -35.67 37.56
CA GLU A 222 7.60 -35.24 36.45
C GLU A 222 6.43 -36.24 36.24
N SER A 223 5.20 -35.73 36.14
CA SER A 223 4.00 -36.55 35.91
C SER A 223 4.05 -37.29 34.56
N SER A 224 3.38 -38.44 34.47
CA SER A 224 3.36 -39.28 33.26
C SER A 224 2.49 -38.75 32.13
N GLU A 225 1.86 -37.58 32.29
CA GLU A 225 1.01 -37.02 31.26
C GLU A 225 1.84 -36.68 30.01
N PRO A 226 1.41 -37.12 28.81
CA PRO A 226 2.07 -36.69 27.59
C PRO A 226 1.93 -35.16 27.47
N GLU A 227 3.04 -34.47 27.21
CA GLU A 227 2.99 -33.05 26.81
C GLU A 227 1.93 -32.90 25.70
N CYS A 228 1.08 -31.88 25.79
CA CYS A 228 0.02 -31.64 24.81
C CYS A 228 0.65 -31.24 23.46
N GLU A 229 1.06 -32.23 22.68
CA GLU A 229 1.71 -32.03 21.38
C GLU A 229 0.64 -31.66 20.35
N LEU A 230 0.65 -30.41 19.89
CA LEU A 230 -0.18 -29.97 18.76
C LEU A 230 0.26 -30.73 17.50
N SER A 231 -0.70 -31.22 16.72
CA SER A 231 -0.40 -31.76 15.38
C SER A 231 0.25 -30.69 14.51
N GLY A 232 1.09 -31.08 13.54
CA GLY A 232 1.77 -30.16 12.63
C GLY A 232 0.80 -29.24 11.89
N ARG A 233 -0.38 -29.77 11.54
CA ARG A 233 -1.51 -28.98 11.03
C ARG A 233 -1.97 -27.92 12.02
N LYS A 234 -2.28 -28.31 13.25
CA LYS A 234 -2.80 -27.38 14.27
C LYS A 234 -1.76 -26.32 14.61
N HIS A 235 -0.49 -26.70 14.76
CA HIS A 235 0.62 -25.78 14.97
C HIS A 235 0.76 -24.77 13.81
N PHE A 236 0.74 -25.23 12.56
CA PHE A 236 0.84 -24.32 11.42
C PHE A 236 -0.37 -23.37 11.35
N CYS A 237 -1.58 -23.88 11.57
CA CYS A 237 -2.79 -23.07 11.59
C CYS A 237 -2.75 -22.00 12.69
N THR A 238 -2.42 -22.37 13.93
CA THR A 238 -2.44 -21.41 15.05
C THR A 238 -1.24 -20.47 15.07
N SER A 239 -0.03 -20.99 14.89
CA SER A 239 1.21 -20.24 15.11
C SER A 239 1.68 -19.47 13.88
N VAL A 240 1.20 -19.84 12.68
CA VAL A 240 1.58 -19.20 11.42
C VAL A 240 0.39 -18.53 10.77
N TYR A 241 -0.62 -19.31 10.36
CA TYR A 241 -1.74 -18.78 9.56
C TYR A 241 -2.56 -17.72 10.31
N ILE A 242 -3.12 -18.08 11.47
CA ILE A 242 -3.93 -17.17 12.28
C ILE A 242 -3.10 -15.97 12.72
N TYR A 243 -1.84 -16.19 13.12
CA TYR A 243 -0.94 -15.13 13.52
C TYR A 243 -0.69 -14.09 12.41
N ILE A 244 -0.49 -14.52 11.15
CA ILE A 244 -0.34 -13.62 10.00
C ILE A 244 -1.60 -12.79 9.77
N ILE A 245 -2.78 -13.44 9.80
CA ILE A 245 -4.06 -12.76 9.61
C ILE A 245 -4.31 -11.74 10.72
N ASP A 246 -4.16 -12.13 11.99
CA ASP A 246 -4.36 -11.26 13.16
C ASP A 246 -3.37 -10.08 13.12
N ARG A 247 -2.12 -10.31 12.67
CA ARG A 247 -1.13 -9.25 12.50
C ARG A 247 -1.51 -8.27 11.39
N LEU A 248 -1.97 -8.75 10.24
CA LEU A 248 -2.44 -7.90 9.13
C LEU A 248 -3.65 -7.07 9.56
N VAL A 249 -4.62 -7.68 10.25
CA VAL A 249 -5.80 -6.97 10.79
C VAL A 249 -5.37 -5.90 11.77
N SER A 250 -4.48 -6.21 12.71
CA SER A 250 -3.98 -5.24 13.70
C SER A 250 -3.26 -4.04 13.05
N GLU A 251 -2.40 -4.28 12.04
CA GLU A 251 -1.73 -3.19 11.32
C GLU A 251 -2.71 -2.37 10.46
N LEU A 252 -3.73 -3.00 9.87
CA LEU A 252 -4.81 -2.29 9.17
C LEU A 252 -5.66 -1.45 10.14
N ASP A 253 -6.04 -1.99 11.30
CA ASP A 253 -6.84 -1.30 12.32
C ASP A 253 -6.10 -0.06 12.86
N ARG A 254 -4.80 -0.20 13.17
CA ARG A 254 -3.95 0.92 13.63
C ARG A 254 -3.96 2.09 12.64
N ARG A 255 -4.01 1.78 11.34
CA ARG A 255 -3.94 2.79 10.27
C ARG A 255 -5.30 3.33 9.91
N TYR A 256 -6.31 2.47 9.91
CA TYR A 256 -7.70 2.83 9.72
C TYR A 256 -8.15 3.88 10.73
N GLN A 257 -7.73 3.77 12.00
CA GLN A 257 -8.13 4.70 13.05
C GLN A 257 -7.80 6.17 12.70
N SER A 258 -6.61 6.45 12.16
CA SER A 258 -6.23 7.81 11.76
C SER A 258 -7.13 8.38 10.66
N TYR A 259 -7.57 7.56 9.70
CA TYR A 259 -8.49 8.02 8.65
C TYR A 259 -9.93 8.13 9.15
N LYS A 260 -10.35 7.22 10.04
CA LYS A 260 -11.66 7.24 10.68
C LYS A 260 -11.86 8.56 11.42
N ASP A 261 -10.89 8.98 12.24
CA ASP A 261 -10.97 10.24 12.98
C ASP A 261 -11.13 11.44 12.04
N VAL A 262 -10.38 11.50 10.93
CA VAL A 262 -10.51 12.58 9.95
C VAL A 262 -11.88 12.56 9.28
N CYS A 263 -12.36 11.36 8.91
CA CYS A 263 -13.67 11.18 8.29
C CYS A 263 -14.81 11.55 9.22
N GLU A 264 -14.70 11.27 10.53
CA GLU A 264 -15.70 11.65 11.52
C GLU A 264 -15.74 13.17 11.72
N ASN A 265 -14.59 13.84 11.66
CA ASN A 265 -14.51 15.30 11.85
C ASN A 265 -14.90 16.09 10.60
N PHE A 266 -14.51 15.64 9.40
CA PHE A 266 -14.67 16.43 8.17
C PHE A 266 -15.49 15.74 7.09
N GLY A 267 -15.84 14.45 7.25
CA GLY A 267 -16.49 13.67 6.20
C GLY A 267 -17.84 14.24 5.77
N PHE A 268 -18.55 14.96 6.66
CA PHE A 268 -19.80 15.64 6.33
C PHE A 268 -19.65 16.72 5.23
N LEU A 269 -18.45 17.26 5.02
CA LEU A 269 -18.15 18.21 3.94
C LEU A 269 -18.17 17.52 2.56
N ASN A 270 -17.82 16.23 2.51
CA ASN A 270 -18.00 15.37 1.33
C ASN A 270 -19.40 14.75 1.36
N GLY A 271 -20.40 15.52 0.95
CA GLY A 271 -21.80 15.09 1.01
C GLY A 271 -22.71 15.97 1.85
N LEU A 272 -22.40 17.27 1.95
CA LEU A 272 -23.16 18.27 2.72
C LEU A 272 -24.68 18.25 2.46
N HIS A 273 -25.07 17.79 1.27
CA HIS A 273 -26.44 17.67 0.81
C HIS A 273 -27.16 16.39 1.28
N LEU A 274 -26.44 15.31 1.61
CA LEU A 274 -27.00 14.01 2.06
C LEU A 274 -27.28 14.00 3.55
N ILE A 275 -26.52 14.80 4.30
CA ILE A 275 -26.63 14.86 5.76
C ILE A 275 -27.91 15.61 6.16
N SER A 276 -28.57 15.10 7.21
CA SER A 276 -29.72 15.77 7.79
C SER A 276 -29.28 17.08 8.47
N PRO A 277 -30.13 18.11 8.56
CA PRO A 277 -29.78 19.35 9.26
C PRO A 277 -29.39 19.13 10.73
N GLN A 278 -29.97 18.13 11.38
CA GLN A 278 -29.68 17.80 12.78
C GLN A 278 -28.31 17.13 12.95
N ASP A 279 -27.97 16.21 12.05
CA ASP A 279 -26.66 15.56 12.05
C ASP A 279 -25.57 16.55 11.63
N LEU A 280 -25.88 17.45 10.69
CA LEU A 280 -24.97 18.53 10.28
C LEU A 280 -24.63 19.45 11.44
N ARG A 281 -25.62 19.87 12.24
CA ARG A 281 -25.38 20.66 13.45
C ARG A 281 -24.42 19.96 14.40
N SER A 282 -24.65 18.68 14.66
CA SER A 282 -23.82 17.89 15.57
C SER A 282 -22.39 17.75 15.05
N ALA A 283 -22.22 17.45 13.76
CA ALA A 283 -20.92 17.31 13.12
C ALA A 283 -20.15 18.65 13.07
N ALA A 284 -20.83 19.74 12.70
CA ALA A 284 -20.26 21.07 12.65
C ALA A 284 -19.83 21.56 14.04
N LEU A 285 -20.64 21.31 15.07
CA LEU A 285 -20.31 21.65 16.44
C LEU A 285 -19.09 20.88 16.95
N ASN A 286 -18.99 19.58 16.62
CA ASN A 286 -17.82 18.78 16.97
C ASN A 286 -16.55 19.32 16.30
N LEU A 287 -16.64 19.72 15.02
CA LEU A 287 -15.52 20.31 14.29
C LEU A 287 -15.11 21.66 14.88
N GLN A 288 -16.07 22.54 15.17
CA GLN A 288 -15.83 23.86 15.77
C GLN A 288 -15.17 23.74 17.14
N ARG A 289 -15.63 22.83 18.00
CA ARG A 289 -15.01 22.59 19.31
C ARG A 289 -13.55 22.15 19.19
N LYS A 290 -13.24 21.35 18.16
CA LYS A 290 -11.88 20.85 17.92
C LYS A 290 -10.96 21.92 17.34
N TYR A 291 -11.48 22.78 16.47
CA TYR A 291 -10.74 23.85 15.80
C TYR A 291 -11.24 25.24 16.21
N ASN A 292 -11.44 25.46 17.52
CA ASN A 292 -12.04 26.68 18.07
C ASN A 292 -11.22 27.96 17.86
N SER A 293 -9.96 27.82 17.46
CA SER A 293 -9.05 28.93 17.12
C SER A 293 -9.12 29.31 15.64
N ASP A 294 -9.60 28.40 14.79
CA ASP A 294 -9.77 28.60 13.35
C ASP A 294 -11.24 28.83 12.96
N LEU A 295 -12.20 28.31 13.74
CA LEU A 295 -13.63 28.34 13.49
C LEU A 295 -14.38 29.06 14.61
N GLU A 296 -15.06 30.13 14.23
CA GLU A 296 -15.91 30.92 15.13
C GLU A 296 -17.20 30.18 15.52
N GLU A 297 -17.89 30.64 16.55
CA GLU A 297 -19.11 29.98 17.08
C GLU A 297 -20.27 29.96 16.07
N ASP A 298 -20.27 30.91 15.15
CA ASP A 298 -21.28 31.05 14.09
C ASP A 298 -21.13 30.02 12.96
N PHE A 299 -20.01 29.30 12.89
CA PHE A 299 -19.74 28.27 11.88
C PHE A 299 -20.90 27.28 11.71
N VAL A 300 -21.57 26.89 12.81
CA VAL A 300 -22.69 25.95 12.76
C VAL A 300 -23.86 26.50 11.97
N GLN A 301 -24.20 27.77 12.14
CA GLN A 301 -25.30 28.39 11.38
C GLN A 301 -24.86 28.70 9.95
N GLU A 302 -23.61 29.15 9.79
CA GLU A 302 -23.01 29.46 8.50
C GLU A 302 -23.02 28.24 7.56
N VAL A 303 -22.60 27.06 8.04
CA VAL A 303 -22.55 25.85 7.22
C VAL A 303 -23.93 25.29 6.86
N ILE A 304 -24.94 25.52 7.72
CA ILE A 304 -26.34 25.17 7.43
C ILE A 304 -26.88 26.07 6.32
N GLN A 305 -26.64 27.38 6.40
CA GLN A 305 -27.03 28.30 5.34
C GLN A 305 -26.32 27.95 4.02
N PHE A 306 -25.02 27.61 4.09
CA PHE A 306 -24.27 27.20 2.91
C PHE A 306 -24.83 25.92 2.28
N ARG A 307 -25.29 24.95 3.09
CA ARG A 307 -25.97 23.75 2.60
C ARG A 307 -27.20 24.11 1.76
N GLU A 308 -28.08 24.99 2.25
CA GLU A 308 -29.29 25.40 1.53
C GLU A 308 -28.92 26.10 0.20
N PHE A 309 -27.94 27.00 0.23
CA PHE A 309 -27.45 27.69 -0.97
C PHE A 309 -26.96 26.71 -2.06
N VAL A 310 -26.31 25.62 -1.67
CA VAL A 310 -25.79 24.62 -2.61
C VAL A 310 -26.89 23.67 -3.11
N GLN A 311 -27.95 23.44 -2.34
CA GLN A 311 -29.05 22.55 -2.73
C GLN A 311 -29.89 23.10 -3.89
N ASP A 312 -30.14 24.41 -3.92
CA ASP A 312 -30.91 25.07 -4.98
C ASP A 312 -30.22 25.04 -6.36
N GLU A 313 -28.91 24.82 -6.39
CA GLU A 313 -28.10 25.02 -7.59
C GLU A 313 -27.95 23.80 -8.51
N ASN A 314 -28.51 22.64 -8.15
CA ASN A 314 -28.38 21.41 -8.94
C ASN A 314 -26.92 21.09 -9.32
N VAL A 315 -25.95 21.45 -8.45
CA VAL A 315 -24.54 21.13 -8.68
C VAL A 315 -24.40 19.61 -8.63
N SER A 316 -24.24 19.01 -9.81
CA SER A 316 -24.22 17.56 -10.02
C SER A 316 -23.06 16.85 -9.31
N SER A 317 -22.07 17.61 -8.85
CA SER A 317 -20.87 17.08 -8.20
C SER A 317 -20.64 17.81 -6.87
N ARG A 318 -20.64 17.01 -5.80
CA ARG A 318 -20.92 17.43 -4.42
C ARG A 318 -19.74 17.13 -3.49
N SER A 319 -18.53 17.16 -4.04
CA SER A 319 -17.28 16.97 -3.29
C SER A 319 -16.82 18.27 -2.63
N ALA A 320 -16.04 18.18 -1.55
CA ALA A 320 -15.48 19.36 -0.88
C ALA A 320 -14.64 20.24 -1.83
N VAL A 321 -13.99 19.65 -2.83
CA VAL A 321 -13.22 20.38 -3.85
C VAL A 321 -14.15 21.28 -4.67
N GLU A 322 -15.30 20.77 -5.07
CA GLU A 322 -16.28 21.51 -5.87
C GLU A 322 -16.99 22.58 -5.06
N LEU A 323 -17.29 22.28 -3.78
CA LEU A 323 -17.82 23.26 -2.84
C LEU A 323 -16.86 24.46 -2.69
N LEU A 324 -15.56 24.21 -2.51
CA LEU A 324 -14.57 25.28 -2.40
C LEU A 324 -14.44 26.07 -3.72
N LYS A 325 -14.41 25.38 -4.86
CA LYS A 325 -14.40 26.04 -6.18
C LYS A 325 -15.63 26.93 -6.39
N CYS A 326 -16.82 26.47 -5.99
CA CYS A 326 -18.06 27.25 -6.07
C CYS A 326 -17.96 28.53 -5.23
N LEU A 327 -17.56 28.40 -3.97
CA LEU A 327 -17.39 29.50 -3.02
C LEU A 327 -16.41 30.56 -3.58
N ARG A 328 -15.28 30.13 -4.15
CA ARG A 328 -14.26 31.03 -4.72
C ARG A 328 -14.69 31.68 -6.03
N LYS A 329 -15.27 30.92 -6.96
CA LYS A 329 -15.75 31.45 -8.25
C LYS A 329 -16.80 32.55 -8.07
N ARG A 330 -17.64 32.42 -7.06
CA ARG A 330 -18.72 33.37 -6.74
C ARG A 330 -18.32 34.44 -5.73
N LYS A 331 -17.06 34.46 -5.28
CA LYS A 331 -16.53 35.40 -4.28
C LYS A 331 -17.28 35.37 -2.94
N LEU A 332 -17.87 34.23 -2.56
CA LEU A 332 -18.68 34.08 -1.34
C LEU A 332 -17.86 33.90 -0.05
N HIS A 333 -16.54 33.94 -0.14
CA HIS A 333 -15.62 33.83 1.00
C HIS A 333 -15.80 34.86 2.11
N THR A 334 -16.48 35.98 1.83
CA THR A 334 -16.82 36.99 2.85
C THR A 334 -18.10 36.66 3.61
N VAL A 335 -18.99 35.85 3.02
CA VAL A 335 -20.26 35.43 3.62
C VAL A 335 -20.10 34.09 4.33
N PHE A 336 -19.32 33.18 3.75
CA PHE A 336 -19.07 31.85 4.28
C PHE A 336 -17.58 31.68 4.64
N SER A 337 -17.07 32.54 5.54
CA SER A 337 -15.65 32.56 5.92
C SER A 337 -15.23 31.32 6.69
N ASN A 338 -16.02 30.87 7.67
CA ASN A 338 -15.68 29.69 8.47
C ASN A 338 -15.78 28.41 7.63
N THR A 339 -16.74 28.34 6.71
CA THR A 339 -16.94 27.23 5.78
C THR A 339 -15.77 27.15 4.79
N ASP A 340 -15.28 28.29 4.30
CA ASP A 340 -14.07 28.34 3.49
C ASP A 340 -12.84 27.84 4.27
N ILE A 341 -12.69 28.22 5.54
CA ILE A 341 -11.62 27.72 6.41
C ILE A 341 -11.75 26.20 6.60
N ALA A 342 -12.93 25.69 6.95
CA ALA A 342 -13.17 24.26 7.15
C ALA A 342 -12.88 23.43 5.89
N LEU A 343 -13.31 23.91 4.72
CA LEU A 343 -13.01 23.27 3.43
C LEU A 343 -11.51 23.29 3.12
N ARG A 344 -10.81 24.39 3.41
CA ARG A 344 -9.34 24.46 3.24
C ARG A 344 -8.61 23.53 4.19
N LEU A 345 -8.99 23.49 5.47
CA LEU A 345 -8.45 22.56 6.45
C LEU A 345 -8.60 21.12 5.96
N PHE A 346 -9.79 20.77 5.47
CA PHE A 346 -10.06 19.44 4.93
C PHE A 346 -9.21 19.10 3.70
N LEU A 347 -9.20 19.98 2.69
CA LEU A 347 -8.53 19.74 1.41
C LEU A 347 -7.00 19.80 1.50
N THR A 348 -6.46 20.38 2.55
CA THR A 348 -5.01 20.39 2.82
C THR A 348 -4.54 19.16 3.60
N MET A 349 -5.46 18.31 4.09
CA MET A 349 -5.07 17.05 4.73
C MET A 349 -4.56 16.04 3.69
N PRO A 350 -3.39 15.41 3.92
CA PRO A 350 -2.75 14.52 2.95
C PRO A 350 -3.36 13.10 2.99
N VAL A 351 -4.66 12.97 2.72
CA VAL A 351 -5.34 11.67 2.70
C VAL A 351 -4.90 10.84 1.49
N THR A 352 -4.85 11.47 0.32
CA THR A 352 -4.48 10.87 -0.98
C THR A 352 -3.27 11.60 -1.59
N ASN A 353 -2.14 11.58 -0.90
CA ASN A 353 -0.89 12.22 -1.36
C ASN A 353 -0.22 11.57 -2.60
N ALA A 354 -0.95 10.86 -3.46
CA ALA A 354 -0.41 10.20 -4.66
C ALA A 354 0.31 11.21 -5.59
N SER A 355 -0.08 12.49 -5.54
CA SER A 355 0.62 13.62 -6.16
C SER A 355 2.03 13.83 -5.58
N GLY A 356 2.21 13.67 -4.27
CA GLY A 356 3.51 13.71 -3.59
C GLY A 356 4.43 12.58 -4.03
N GLU A 357 3.94 11.33 -4.10
CA GLU A 357 4.73 10.18 -4.57
C GLU A 357 5.17 10.32 -6.04
N ARG A 358 4.28 10.83 -6.91
CA ARG A 358 4.63 11.17 -8.30
C ARG A 358 5.71 12.24 -8.37
N SER A 359 5.67 13.23 -7.48
CA SER A 359 6.69 14.28 -7.39
C SER A 359 8.06 13.72 -6.99
N PHE A 360 8.12 12.76 -6.06
CA PHE A 360 9.37 12.07 -5.72
C PHE A 360 9.94 11.22 -6.86
N SER A 361 9.08 10.67 -7.74
CA SER A 361 9.58 9.97 -8.93
C SER A 361 10.36 10.90 -9.87
N LYS A 362 9.96 12.18 -9.97
CA LYS A 362 10.69 13.20 -10.75
C LYS A 362 12.04 13.53 -10.11
N LEU A 363 12.13 13.52 -8.78
CA LEU A 363 13.38 13.74 -8.07
C LEU A 363 14.46 12.73 -8.48
N GLY A 364 14.10 11.45 -8.69
CA GLY A 364 15.04 10.43 -9.18
C GLY A 364 15.59 10.70 -10.58
N LEU A 365 14.83 11.39 -11.44
CA LEU A 365 15.31 11.81 -12.77
C LEU A 365 16.27 13.00 -12.69
N VAL A 366 15.98 13.95 -11.79
CA VAL A 366 16.79 15.15 -11.58
C VAL A 366 18.09 14.82 -10.84
N LYS A 367 18.01 14.01 -9.78
CA LYS A 367 19.12 13.55 -8.94
C LYS A 367 19.48 12.11 -9.26
N ASN A 368 20.35 11.96 -10.26
CA ASN A 368 20.90 10.66 -10.66
C ASN A 368 22.41 10.59 -10.38
N ARG A 369 23.02 9.42 -10.61
CA ARG A 369 24.44 9.15 -10.34
C ARG A 369 25.39 10.18 -11.00
N LEU A 370 25.03 10.75 -12.15
CA LEU A 370 25.83 11.74 -12.86
C LEU A 370 25.66 13.17 -12.31
N ARG A 371 24.64 13.42 -11.48
CA ARG A 371 24.28 14.73 -10.90
C ARG A 371 24.29 14.71 -9.37
N SER A 372 25.20 13.95 -8.77
CA SER A 372 25.27 13.73 -7.32
C SER A 372 25.79 14.93 -6.52
N ARG A 373 26.53 15.87 -7.14
CA ARG A 373 27.16 17.02 -6.48
C ARG A 373 26.33 18.31 -6.49
N MET A 374 25.02 18.22 -6.73
CA MET A 374 24.16 19.41 -6.82
C MET A 374 23.83 19.99 -5.44
N GLN A 375 23.89 21.32 -5.30
CA GLN A 375 23.44 22.01 -4.10
C GLN A 375 21.91 21.89 -3.90
N GLN A 376 21.47 21.95 -2.65
CA GLN A 376 20.08 21.74 -2.27
C GLN A 376 19.12 22.71 -2.97
N ASP A 377 19.49 23.99 -3.08
CA ASP A 377 18.64 24.98 -3.75
C ASP A 377 18.43 24.63 -5.21
N ARG A 378 19.50 24.30 -5.94
CA ARG A 378 19.39 23.94 -7.35
C ARG A 378 18.56 22.67 -7.54
N LEU A 379 18.68 21.70 -6.63
CA LEU A 379 17.88 20.48 -6.65
C LEU A 379 16.39 20.80 -6.45
N SER A 380 16.06 21.62 -5.47
CA SER A 380 14.68 22.05 -5.18
C SER A 380 14.06 22.77 -6.38
N HIS A 381 14.76 23.74 -6.97
CA HIS A 381 14.28 24.47 -8.15
C HIS A 381 14.08 23.55 -9.36
N LEU A 382 15.06 22.69 -9.70
CA LEU A 382 14.92 21.79 -10.84
C LEU A 382 13.82 20.74 -10.63
N THR A 383 13.62 20.30 -9.39
CA THR A 383 12.54 19.36 -9.05
C THR A 383 11.19 20.04 -9.20
N LEU A 384 11.04 21.27 -8.69
CA LEU A 384 9.84 22.07 -8.87
C LEU A 384 9.52 22.27 -10.34
N MET A 385 10.53 22.61 -11.15
CA MET A 385 10.37 22.78 -12.59
C MET A 385 9.95 21.49 -13.31
N SER A 386 10.41 20.33 -12.83
CA SER A 386 10.06 19.02 -13.40
C SER A 386 8.66 18.56 -13.01
N ILE A 387 8.18 18.97 -11.82
CA ILE A 387 6.81 18.70 -11.35
C ILE A 387 5.84 19.58 -12.13
N GLU A 388 6.04 20.90 -12.09
CA GLU A 388 5.17 21.94 -12.68
C GLU A 388 5.56 22.24 -14.14
N HIS A 389 5.97 21.21 -14.88
CA HIS A 389 6.47 21.35 -16.25
C HIS A 389 5.41 21.86 -17.24
N ASP A 390 4.13 21.64 -16.91
CA ASP A 390 2.95 22.16 -17.59
C ASP A 390 2.86 23.68 -17.45
N ILE A 391 2.96 24.21 -16.22
CA ILE A 391 3.01 25.66 -15.97
C ILE A 391 4.22 26.29 -16.67
N LEU A 392 5.37 25.61 -16.67
CA LEU A 392 6.58 26.09 -17.34
C LEU A 392 6.47 26.20 -18.85
N ARG A 393 5.65 25.37 -19.48
CA ARG A 393 5.42 25.44 -20.94
C ARG A 393 4.60 26.67 -21.32
N ASP A 394 3.79 27.18 -20.40
CA ASP A 394 2.96 28.35 -20.60
C ASP A 394 3.72 29.67 -20.37
N LEU A 395 4.95 29.63 -19.84
CA LEU A 395 5.78 30.81 -19.61
C LEU A 395 6.49 31.27 -20.89
N ASP A 396 6.43 32.58 -21.20
CA ASP A 396 7.22 33.17 -22.28
C ASP A 396 8.69 33.38 -21.84
N PHE A 397 9.59 32.63 -22.48
CA PHE A 397 11.03 32.77 -22.28
C PHE A 397 11.54 34.18 -22.57
N LYS A 398 10.94 34.93 -23.51
CA LYS A 398 11.36 36.30 -23.83
C LYS A 398 11.11 37.26 -22.66
N ASP A 399 10.00 37.08 -21.95
CA ASP A 399 9.66 37.89 -20.79
C ASP A 399 10.57 37.55 -19.61
N ILE A 400 10.89 36.27 -19.42
CA ILE A 400 11.86 35.83 -18.42
C ILE A 400 13.24 36.43 -18.70
N ILE A 401 13.71 36.38 -19.95
CA ILE A 401 15.00 36.96 -20.36
C ILE A 401 15.02 38.47 -20.14
N ARG A 402 13.93 39.18 -20.48
CA ARG A 402 13.80 40.62 -20.22
C ARG A 402 13.84 40.94 -18.73
N ALA A 403 13.10 40.20 -17.90
CA ALA A 403 13.08 40.37 -16.44
C ALA A 403 14.42 40.02 -15.78
N PHE A 404 15.14 39.03 -16.28
CA PHE A 404 16.48 38.70 -15.81
C PHE A 404 17.49 39.79 -16.18
N SER A 405 17.41 40.29 -17.41
CA SER A 405 18.28 41.35 -17.91
C SER A 405 18.07 42.65 -17.11
N SER A 406 16.83 43.02 -16.81
CA SER A 406 16.51 44.21 -16.02
C SER A 406 17.04 44.15 -14.59
N LYS A 407 17.05 42.97 -13.96
CA LYS A 407 17.66 42.75 -12.63
C LYS A 407 19.19 42.82 -12.62
N LYS A 408 19.85 42.55 -13.74
CA LYS A 408 21.32 42.61 -13.87
C LYS A 408 21.85 43.95 -14.37
N THR A 409 20.98 44.85 -14.82
CA THR A 409 21.36 46.25 -15.06
C THR A 409 21.73 46.89 -13.73
N ARG A 410 23.04 46.92 -13.42
CA ARG A 410 23.58 47.93 -12.52
C ARG A 410 23.13 49.27 -13.06
N GLN A 411 22.19 49.93 -12.39
CA GLN A 411 21.91 51.35 -12.65
C GLN A 411 23.21 52.09 -12.34
N LYS A 412 24.02 52.35 -13.37
CA LYS A 412 25.02 53.41 -13.30
C LYS A 412 24.22 54.70 -13.29
N HIS A 413 23.94 55.21 -12.10
CA HIS A 413 23.64 56.62 -11.95
C HIS A 413 24.91 57.37 -12.35
N PHE A 414 24.81 58.06 -13.49
CA PHE A 414 25.80 59.05 -13.93
C PHE A 414 25.60 60.35 -13.16
#